data_AF-Q0UHX3-F1
#
_entry.id   AF-Q0UHX3-F1
#
_cell.length_a   1.000
_cell.length_b   1.000
_cell.length_c   1.000
_cell.angle_alpha   90.00
_cell.angle_beta   90.00
_cell.angle_gamma   90.00
#
_symmetry.space_group_name_H-M   'P 1'
#
loop_
_entity.id
_entity.type
_entity.pdbx_description
1 polymer ?
#
loop_
_entity_poly.entity_id
_entity_poly.type
_entity_poly.pdbx_seq_one_letter_code
_entity_poly.pdbx_strand_id
1 'polypeptide(L)' 'MSADTKNNGLAANGWTAVPRSFKKSLADVDKSKQAELTVDKAGAPSTDLARKTHEFAKEKLPEKTFNHSMRVWYYVVFA' A
#
# COMPACT_ATOMS: atom_id res chain seq x y z
N MET A 1 -19.76 -11.47 18.33
CA MET A 1 -18.45 -11.20 17.68
C MET A 1 -17.36 -11.63 18.66
N SER A 2 -16.67 -12.73 18.40
CA SER A 2 -15.59 -13.22 19.29
C SER A 2 -14.38 -12.29 19.24
N ALA A 3 -13.54 -12.32 20.28
CA ALA A 3 -12.33 -11.51 20.37
C ALA A 3 -11.37 -11.74 19.18
N ASP A 4 -11.34 -12.96 18.65
CA ASP A 4 -10.52 -13.35 17.50
C ASP A 4 -10.91 -12.60 16.21
N THR A 5 -12.20 -12.35 16.00
CA THR A 5 -12.67 -11.56 14.85
C THR A 5 -12.23 -10.09 14.95
N LYS A 6 -12.16 -9.54 16.16
CA LYS A 6 -11.68 -8.16 16.38
C LYS A 6 -10.18 -8.05 16.13
N ASN A 7 -9.40 -9.02 16.60
CA ASN A 7 -7.94 -9.01 16.44
C ASN A 7 -7.51 -9.15 14.97
N ASN A 8 -8.21 -9.98 14.19
CA ASN A 8 -7.95 -10.13 12.76
C ASN A 8 -8.20 -8.84 11.97
N GLY A 9 -9.23 -8.08 12.33
CA GLY A 9 -9.51 -6.78 11.73
C GLY A 9 -8.43 -5.73 12.01
N LEU A 10 -7.86 -5.73 13.22
CA LEU A 10 -6.79 -4.78 13.59
C LEU A 10 -5.52 -5.03 12.77
N ALA A 11 -5.06 -6.28 12.72
CA ALA A 11 -3.87 -6.65 11.95
C ALA A 11 -4.03 -6.34 10.45
N ALA A 12 -5.19 -6.66 9.86
CA ALA A 12 -5.49 -6.36 8.45
C ALA A 12 -5.49 -4.85 8.13
N ASN A 13 -5.72 -3.99 9.12
CA ASN A 13 -5.68 -2.53 8.98
C ASN A 13 -4.33 -1.93 9.41
N GLY A 14 -3.27 -2.74 9.53
CA GLY A 14 -1.92 -2.28 9.83
C GLY A 14 -1.65 -2.02 11.32
N TRP A 15 -2.56 -2.40 12.23
CA TRP A 15 -2.33 -2.30 13.68
C TRP A 15 -1.49 -3.47 14.19
N THR A 16 -0.29 -3.62 13.64
CA THR A 16 0.71 -4.60 14.05
C THR A 16 2.05 -3.89 14.20
N ALA A 17 2.73 -4.11 15.32
CA ALA A 17 4.01 -3.46 15.59
C ALA A 17 5.09 -3.97 14.63
N VAL A 18 5.73 -3.03 13.91
CA VAL A 18 6.86 -3.31 13.02
C VAL A 18 8.02 -2.36 13.33
N PRO A 19 9.29 -2.75 13.07
CA PRO A 19 10.41 -1.84 13.24
C PRO A 19 10.26 -0.60 12.35
N ARG A 20 10.38 0.59 12.96
CA ARG A 20 10.43 1.86 12.20
C ARG A 20 11.68 1.94 11.30
N SER A 21 12.77 1.28 11.70
CA SER A 21 14.03 1.34 10.96
C SER A 21 13.97 0.47 9.71
N PHE A 22 13.99 1.11 8.54
CA PHE A 22 14.01 0.43 7.24
C PHE A 22 15.17 -0.58 7.12
N LYS A 23 16.36 -0.22 7.64
CA LYS A 23 17.52 -1.14 7.68
C LYS A 23 17.22 -2.41 8.48
N LYS A 24 16.46 -2.30 9.58
CA LYS A 24 16.05 -3.47 10.37
C LYS A 24 14.98 -4.28 9.66
N SER A 25 14.00 -3.61 9.04
CA SER A 25 12.91 -4.29 8.33
C SER A 25 13.37 -5.03 7.07
N LEU A 26 14.44 -4.56 6.43
CA LEU A 26 15.02 -5.18 5.23
C LEU A 26 16.38 -5.84 5.49
N ALA A 27 16.64 -6.27 6.72
CA ALA A 27 17.94 -6.88 7.07
C ALA A 27 18.22 -8.14 6.24
N ASP A 28 17.17 -8.89 5.91
CA ASP A 28 17.25 -10.19 5.23
C ASP A 28 16.96 -10.11 3.72
N VAL A 29 16.74 -8.91 3.19
CA VAL A 29 16.44 -8.72 1.76
C VAL A 29 17.72 -8.69 0.94
N ASP A 30 17.79 -9.53 -0.09
CA ASP A 30 18.85 -9.50 -1.09
C ASP A 30 18.73 -8.25 -1.97
N LYS A 31 19.67 -7.32 -1.77
CA LYS A 31 19.72 -6.04 -2.49
C LYS A 31 20.24 -6.16 -3.91
N SER A 32 20.84 -7.30 -4.28
CA SER A 32 21.32 -7.55 -5.64
C SER A 32 20.20 -7.99 -6.58
N LYS A 33 19.08 -8.45 -6.02
CA LYS A 33 17.90 -8.88 -6.76
C LYS A 33 16.87 -7.76 -6.83
N GLN A 34 16.47 -7.39 -8.04
CA GLN A 34 15.39 -6.42 -8.25
C GLN A 34 14.02 -7.08 -8.14
N ALA A 35 13.03 -6.32 -7.65
CA ALA A 35 11.64 -6.76 -7.65
C ALA A 35 11.09 -6.74 -9.09
N GLU A 36 10.49 -7.85 -9.53
CA GLU A 36 9.82 -7.93 -10.83
C GLU A 36 8.40 -7.38 -10.71
N LEU A 37 8.24 -6.09 -11.02
CA LEU A 37 6.96 -5.38 -10.94
C LEU A 37 6.32 -5.28 -12.33
N THR A 38 5.20 -5.97 -12.53
CA THR A 38 4.38 -5.80 -13.73
C THR A 38 3.17 -4.94 -13.39
N VAL A 39 2.99 -3.82 -14.10
CA VAL A 39 1.89 -2.86 -13.86
C VAL A 39 0.52 -3.55 -13.88
N ASP A 40 0.35 -4.58 -14.71
CA ASP A 40 -0.89 -5.34 -14.85
C ASP A 40 -1.33 -6.06 -13.57
N LYS A 41 -0.40 -6.30 -12.64
CA LYS A 41 -0.71 -6.92 -11.34
C LYS A 41 -1.12 -5.91 -10.26
N ALA A 42 -1.00 -4.60 -10.51
CA ALA A 42 -1.39 -3.55 -9.56
C ALA A 42 -2.78 -3.02 -9.90
N GLY A 43 -3.77 -3.90 -9.80
CA GLY A 43 -5.17 -3.48 -9.87
C GLY A 43 -5.53 -2.65 -8.65
N ALA A 44 -5.95 -1.40 -8.87
CA ALA A 44 -6.53 -0.59 -7.80
C ALA A 44 -7.75 -1.32 -7.21
N PRO A 45 -8.04 -1.19 -5.90
CA PRO A 45 -9.20 -1.84 -5.31
C PRO A 45 -10.48 -1.37 -6.01
N SER A 46 -11.36 -2.31 -6.36
CA SER A 46 -12.61 -2.03 -7.08
C SER A 46 -13.77 -1.64 -6.16
N THR A 47 -13.49 -1.36 -4.88
CA THR A 47 -14.54 -0.98 -3.92
C THR A 47 -15.04 0.45 -4.20
N ASP A 48 -16.30 0.71 -3.88
CA ASP A 48 -16.89 2.04 -4.06
C ASP A 48 -16.12 3.13 -3.31
N LEU A 49 -15.59 2.81 -2.14
CA LEU A 49 -14.79 3.73 -1.35
C LEU A 49 -13.49 4.09 -2.08
N ALA A 50 -12.74 3.10 -2.57
CA ALA A 50 -11.49 3.32 -3.28
C ALA A 50 -11.69 4.13 -4.57
N ARG A 51 -12.76 3.83 -5.32
CA ARG A 51 -13.14 4.61 -6.51
C ARG A 51 -13.43 6.07 -6.20
N LYS A 52 -14.28 6.34 -5.20
CA LYS A 52 -14.61 7.71 -4.77
C LYS A 52 -13.38 8.47 -4.27
N THR A 53 -12.50 7.81 -3.52
CA THR A 53 -11.23 8.41 -3.07
C THR A 53 -10.32 8.75 -4.24
N HIS A 54 -10.19 7.86 -5.22
CA HIS A 54 -9.38 8.10 -6.42
C HIS A 54 -9.94 9.27 -7.24
N GLU A 55 -11.25 9.30 -7.50
CA GLU A 55 -11.92 10.40 -8.21
C GLU A 55 -11.71 11.74 -7.50
N PHE A 56 -11.94 11.77 -6.18
CA PHE A 56 -11.72 12.97 -5.37
C PHE A 56 -10.26 13.43 -5.40
N ALA A 57 -9.30 12.51 -5.24
CA ALA A 57 -7.89 12.84 -5.29
C ALA A 57 -7.48 13.40 -6.67
N LYS A 58 -7.99 12.82 -7.75
CA LYS A 58 -7.72 13.29 -9.12
C LYS A 58 -8.32 14.67 -9.40
N GLU A 59 -9.48 14.97 -8.82
CA GLU A 59 -10.13 16.28 -8.95
C GLU A 59 -9.41 17.37 -8.14
N LYS A 60 -8.95 17.05 -6.92
CA LYS A 60 -8.42 18.06 -5.98
C LYS A 60 -6.91 18.27 -6.05
N LEU A 61 -6.15 17.27 -6.46
CA LEU A 61 -4.69 17.34 -6.45
C LEU A 61 -4.14 17.89 -7.78
N PRO A 62 -3.07 18.69 -7.75
CA PRO A 62 -2.30 18.97 -8.95
C PRO A 62 -1.80 17.66 -9.58
N GLU A 63 -1.76 17.62 -10.91
CA GLU A 63 -1.38 16.42 -11.68
C GLU A 63 -0.07 15.78 -11.18
N LYS A 64 0.96 16.60 -10.93
CA LYS A 64 2.25 16.12 -10.42
C LYS A 64 2.13 15.41 -9.08
N THR A 65 1.29 15.93 -8.19
CA THR A 65 1.06 15.36 -6.85
C THR A 65 0.24 14.08 -6.95
N PHE A 66 -0.84 14.10 -7.74
CA PHE A 66 -1.62 12.89 -8.02
C PHE A 66 -0.75 11.77 -8.58
N ASN A 67 0.07 12.07 -9.60
CA ASN A 67 0.99 11.10 -10.20
C ASN A 67 2.05 10.61 -9.21
N HIS A 68 2.50 11.45 -8.26
CA HIS A 68 3.39 11.02 -7.18
C HIS A 68 2.69 10.03 -6.24
N SER A 69 1.46 10.32 -5.80
CA SER A 69 0.67 9.42 -4.97
C SER A 69 0.45 8.06 -5.63
N MET A 70 0.18 8.05 -6.95
CA MET A 70 0.05 6.80 -7.70
C MET A 70 1.37 6.01 -7.71
N ARG A 71 2.53 6.65 -7.93
CA ARG A 71 3.84 5.98 -7.83
C ARG A 71 4.08 5.36 -6.46
N VAL A 72 3.75 6.08 -5.38
CA VAL A 72 3.88 5.56 -4.01
C VAL A 72 3.00 4.33 -3.81
N TRP A 73 1.75 4.37 -4.28
CA TRP A 73 0.84 3.23 -4.20
C TRP A 73 1.40 2.01 -4.95
N TYR A 74 1.91 2.19 -6.17
CA TYR A 74 2.53 1.12 -6.93
C TYR A 74 3.77 0.52 -6.24
N TYR A 75 4.60 1.33 -5.59
CA TYR A 75 5.76 0.82 -4.85
C TYR A 75 5.38 -0.05 -3.65
N VAL A 76 4.27 0.28 -2.98
CA VAL A 76 3.86 -0.40 -1.74
C VAL A 76 3.04 -1.66 -2.02
N VAL A 77 2.23 -1.68 -3.08
CA VAL A 77 1.40 -2.85 -3.42
C VAL A 77 2.21 -4.05 -3.91
N PHE A 78 3.44 -3.81 -4.38
CA PHE A 78 4.32 -4.87 -4.84
C PHE A 78 5.57 -5.13 -3.98
N ALA A 79 5.71 -4.40 -2.86
CA ALA A 79 6.78 -4.64 -1.88
C ALA A 79 6.29 -5.62 -0.80
#